data_AF-A0A7V3UR93-F1
#
_entry.id   AF-A0A7V3UR93-F1
#
_cell.length_a   1.000
_cell.length_b   1.000
_cell.length_c   1.000
_cell.angle_alpha   90.00
_cell.angle_beta   90.00
_cell.angle_gamma   90.00
#
_symmetry.space_group_name_H-M   'P 1'
#
loop_
_entity.id
_entity.type
_entity.pdbx_description
1 polymer ?
#
loop_
_entity_poly.entity_id
_entity_poly.type
_entity_poly.pdbx_seq_one_letter_code
_entity_poly.pdbx_strand_id
1 'polypeptide(L)'
;MANLSNKISILIDKDLKKSGEREFAQRRNRLIGKEVVSYGVKVREIRKIAKEYFKRFSKEKWPEIIKELMSTKVFENQMAGIFLLDLFLKTEEKISISEIEELIKDYIDNWATCDTISGEVVAKVLTHSPKEIKSLDTWAKSKNVWLKRAALVTIVKLKNKIENWQRIASQILSFFGEEQEPILKKAIHWLQKEVL
;
A
#
# COMPACT_ATOMS: atom_id res chain seq x y z
N MET A 1 -0.69 -30.73 5.51
CA MET A 1 -1.63 -29.96 6.34
C MET A 1 -1.83 -28.61 5.67
N ALA A 2 -3.00 -28.33 5.09
CA ALA A 2 -3.29 -26.98 4.58
C ALA A 2 -3.13 -25.98 5.74
N ASN A 3 -2.14 -25.10 5.61
CA ASN A 3 -1.73 -24.17 6.68
C ASN A 3 -2.95 -23.37 7.16
N LEU A 4 -3.09 -23.18 8.48
CA LEU A 4 -4.26 -22.51 9.05
C LEU A 4 -4.35 -21.04 8.61
N SER A 5 -3.21 -20.42 8.26
CA SER A 5 -3.10 -19.12 7.59
C SER A 5 -3.81 -19.11 6.23
N ASN A 6 -3.50 -20.08 5.37
CA ASN A 6 -4.14 -20.28 4.07
C ASN A 6 -5.67 -20.39 4.19
N LYS A 7 -6.17 -21.04 5.26
CA LYS A 7 -7.62 -21.09 5.51
C LYS A 7 -8.22 -19.71 5.82
N ILE A 8 -7.52 -18.84 6.54
CA ILE A 8 -8.04 -17.50 6.90
C ILE A 8 -8.02 -16.56 5.70
N SER A 9 -6.95 -16.55 4.90
CA SER A 9 -6.89 -15.73 3.67
C SER A 9 -8.00 -16.14 2.68
N ILE A 10 -8.29 -17.44 2.54
CA ILE A 10 -9.43 -17.94 1.75
C ILE A 10 -10.77 -17.44 2.30
N LEU A 11 -10.97 -17.43 3.63
CA LEU A 11 -12.21 -16.94 4.22
C LEU A 11 -12.41 -15.44 3.97
N ILE A 12 -11.34 -14.66 4.11
CA ILE A 12 -11.35 -13.21 3.80
C ILE A 12 -11.69 -12.99 2.32
N ASP A 13 -11.02 -13.69 1.41
CA ASP A 13 -11.29 -13.60 -0.04
C ASP A 13 -12.75 -13.93 -0.35
N LYS A 14 -13.30 -14.99 0.26
CA LYS A 14 -14.70 -15.39 0.08
C LYS A 14 -15.68 -14.31 0.55
N ASP A 15 -15.44 -13.71 1.72
CA ASP A 15 -16.31 -12.66 2.25
C ASP A 15 -16.22 -11.36 1.43
N LEU A 16 -15.01 -11.01 0.95
CA LEU A 16 -14.82 -9.90 0.02
C LEU A 16 -15.57 -10.16 -1.29
N LYS A 17 -15.40 -11.34 -1.89
CA LYS A 17 -16.09 -11.70 -3.13
C LYS A 17 -17.61 -11.68 -3.00
N LYS A 18 -18.14 -12.18 -1.87
CA LYS A 18 -19.59 -12.14 -1.57
C LYS A 18 -20.12 -10.71 -1.42
N SER A 19 -19.27 -9.78 -0.98
CA SER A 19 -19.62 -8.37 -0.78
C SER A 19 -19.44 -7.51 -2.04
N GLY A 20 -19.09 -8.12 -3.17
CA GLY A 20 -18.76 -7.44 -4.42
C GLY A 20 -19.96 -7.09 -5.29
N GLU A 21 -19.91 -5.92 -5.92
CA GLU A 21 -20.89 -5.47 -6.91
C GLU A 21 -20.23 -5.36 -8.30
N ARG A 22 -20.73 -6.12 -9.29
CA ARG A 22 -20.12 -6.21 -10.64
C ARG A 22 -20.00 -4.85 -11.34
N GLU A 23 -21.02 -4.01 -11.26
CA GLU A 23 -20.97 -2.67 -11.86
C GLU A 23 -19.87 -1.81 -11.23
N PHE A 24 -19.70 -1.92 -9.91
CA PHE A 24 -18.67 -1.17 -9.21
C PHE A 24 -17.27 -1.69 -9.54
N ALA A 25 -17.09 -3.01 -9.70
CA ALA A 25 -15.86 -3.61 -10.20
C ALA A 25 -15.47 -3.05 -11.58
N GLN A 26 -16.43 -3.00 -12.52
CA GLN A 26 -16.18 -2.46 -13.86
C GLN A 26 -15.79 -0.98 -13.83
N ARG A 27 -16.49 -0.15 -13.03
CA ARG A 27 -16.14 1.26 -12.86
C ARG A 27 -14.75 1.42 -12.28
N ARG A 28 -14.38 0.61 -11.29
CA ARG A 28 -13.03 0.62 -10.71
C ARG A 28 -11.96 0.21 -11.72
N ASN A 29 -12.16 -0.87 -12.47
CA ASN A 29 -11.19 -1.33 -13.46
C ASN A 29 -10.94 -0.27 -14.54
N ARG A 30 -11.98 0.49 -14.94
CA ARG A 30 -11.80 1.63 -15.85
C ARG A 30 -10.94 2.75 -15.27
N LEU A 31 -10.99 2.98 -13.96
CA LEU A 31 -10.21 4.01 -13.27
C LEU A 31 -8.78 3.57 -12.98
N ILE A 32 -8.59 2.32 -12.54
CA ILE A 32 -7.27 1.83 -12.13
C ILE A 32 -6.47 1.32 -13.34
N GLY A 33 -7.10 0.48 -14.16
CA GLY A 33 -6.49 -0.20 -15.28
C GLY A 33 -7.29 -1.46 -15.63
N LYS A 34 -7.43 -1.77 -16.92
CA LYS A 34 -8.27 -2.89 -17.40
C LYS A 34 -7.79 -4.27 -16.93
N GLU A 35 -6.52 -4.40 -16.56
CA GLU A 35 -5.90 -5.65 -16.10
C GLU A 35 -6.16 -5.97 -14.62
N VAL A 36 -6.74 -5.04 -13.86
CA VAL A 36 -7.01 -5.23 -12.43
C VAL A 36 -8.18 -6.20 -12.24
N VAL A 37 -7.96 -7.26 -11.46
CA VAL A 37 -9.05 -8.12 -10.99
C VAL A 37 -9.69 -7.49 -9.77
N SER A 38 -11.00 -7.22 -9.83
CA SER A 38 -11.74 -6.65 -8.71
C SER A 38 -13.11 -7.28 -8.55
N TYR A 39 -13.52 -7.46 -7.29
CA TYR A 39 -14.87 -7.91 -6.92
C TYR A 39 -15.88 -6.76 -6.86
N GLY A 40 -15.42 -5.51 -6.75
CA GLY A 40 -16.29 -4.35 -6.64
C GLY A 40 -16.81 -4.15 -5.22
N VAL A 41 -15.93 -4.24 -4.22
CA VAL A 41 -16.24 -3.99 -2.80
C VAL A 41 -15.82 -2.58 -2.42
N LYS A 42 -16.68 -1.80 -1.77
CA LYS A 42 -16.34 -0.45 -1.29
C LYS A 42 -15.20 -0.51 -0.26
N VAL A 43 -14.24 0.42 -0.35
CA VAL A 43 -13.06 0.45 0.55
C VAL A 43 -13.43 0.41 2.04
N ARG A 44 -14.53 1.09 2.42
CA ARG A 44 -15.07 1.04 3.79
C ARG A 44 -15.42 -0.38 4.25
N GLU A 45 -15.97 -1.20 3.35
CA GLU A 45 -16.36 -2.57 3.65
C GLU A 45 -15.14 -3.50 3.68
N ILE A 46 -14.17 -3.32 2.77
CA ILE A 46 -12.88 -4.03 2.81
C ILE A 46 -12.21 -3.81 4.18
N ARG A 47 -12.14 -2.55 4.62
CA ARG A 47 -11.55 -2.18 5.93
C ARG A 47 -12.32 -2.79 7.10
N LYS A 48 -13.65 -2.82 7.03
CA LYS A 48 -14.50 -3.44 8.05
C LYS A 48 -14.23 -4.94 8.15
N ILE A 49 -14.25 -5.66 7.02
CA ILE A 49 -13.96 -7.10 6.95
C ILE A 49 -12.57 -7.38 7.52
N ALA A 50 -11.53 -6.68 7.04
CA ALA A 50 -10.17 -6.83 7.55
C ALA A 50 -10.09 -6.66 9.08
N LYS A 51 -10.74 -5.63 9.63
CA LYS A 51 -10.78 -5.36 11.08
C LYS A 51 -11.53 -6.44 11.87
N GLU A 52 -12.62 -6.98 11.32
CA GLU A 52 -13.37 -8.07 11.97
C GLU A 52 -12.53 -9.34 12.06
N TYR A 53 -11.85 -9.73 10.98
CA TYR A 53 -10.92 -10.85 10.99
C TYR A 53 -9.74 -10.60 11.92
N PHE A 54 -9.16 -9.40 11.91
CA PHE A 54 -8.05 -9.02 12.80
C PHE A 54 -8.38 -9.25 14.28
N LYS A 55 -9.62 -8.97 14.69
CA LYS A 55 -10.08 -9.17 16.08
C LYS A 55 -10.34 -10.63 16.44
N ARG A 56 -10.67 -11.48 15.47
CA ARG A 56 -11.10 -12.88 15.70
C ARG A 56 -9.94 -13.85 15.84
N PHE A 57 -8.76 -13.55 15.28
CA PHE A 57 -7.63 -14.47 15.21
C PHE A 57 -6.38 -13.94 15.90
N SER A 58 -5.52 -14.87 16.34
CA SER A 58 -4.26 -14.55 17.03
C SER A 58 -3.26 -13.84 16.11
N LYS A 59 -2.45 -12.96 16.71
CA LYS A 59 -1.56 -12.06 15.96
C LYS A 59 -0.44 -12.77 15.19
N GLU A 60 0.03 -13.90 15.68
CA GLU A 60 1.16 -14.68 15.15
C GLU A 60 0.97 -15.11 13.68
N LYS A 61 -0.29 -15.15 13.20
CA LYS A 61 -0.63 -15.62 11.85
C LYS A 61 -0.70 -14.50 10.82
N TRP A 62 -0.78 -13.23 11.24
CA TRP A 62 -1.02 -12.12 10.32
C TRP A 62 0.08 -11.92 9.28
N PRO A 63 1.39 -12.05 9.58
CA PRO A 63 2.43 -11.84 8.58
C PRO A 63 2.27 -12.74 7.34
N GLU A 64 1.93 -14.01 7.54
CA GLU A 64 1.70 -14.95 6.43
C GLU A 64 0.39 -14.63 5.69
N ILE A 65 -0.71 -14.38 6.43
CA ILE A 65 -2.02 -14.05 5.84
C ILE A 65 -1.95 -12.76 5.01
N ILE A 66 -1.22 -11.74 5.47
CA ILE A 66 -1.02 -10.49 4.74
C ILE A 66 -0.32 -10.76 3.41
N LYS A 67 0.77 -11.54 3.42
CA LYS A 67 1.50 -11.93 2.20
C LYS A 67 0.61 -12.73 1.25
N GLU A 68 -0.15 -13.69 1.75
CA GLU A 68 -1.10 -14.49 0.96
C GLU A 68 -2.17 -13.61 0.29
N LEU A 69 -2.77 -12.68 1.02
CA LEU A 69 -3.78 -11.78 0.45
C LEU A 69 -3.19 -10.86 -0.62
N MET A 70 -2.02 -10.26 -0.34
CA MET A 70 -1.35 -9.36 -1.27
C MET A 70 -0.85 -10.08 -2.54
N SER A 71 -0.48 -11.36 -2.45
CA SER A 71 0.02 -12.14 -3.59
C SER A 71 -1.06 -12.54 -4.59
N THR A 72 -2.34 -12.50 -4.21
CA THR A 72 -3.46 -12.89 -5.11
C THR A 72 -3.63 -11.96 -6.32
N LYS A 73 -3.08 -10.74 -6.28
CA LYS A 73 -3.26 -9.69 -7.31
C LYS A 73 -4.74 -9.33 -7.58
N VAL A 74 -5.63 -9.70 -6.64
CA VAL A 74 -7.02 -9.21 -6.59
C VAL A 74 -7.01 -7.93 -5.78
N PHE A 75 -7.57 -6.85 -6.32
CA PHE A 75 -7.56 -5.53 -5.70
C PHE A 75 -8.07 -5.55 -4.26
N GLU A 76 -9.24 -6.17 -4.03
CA GLU A 76 -9.84 -6.28 -2.71
C GLU A 76 -8.94 -6.99 -1.70
N ASN A 77 -8.26 -8.06 -2.12
CA ASN A 77 -7.40 -8.84 -1.25
C ASN A 77 -6.12 -8.07 -0.92
N GLN A 78 -5.49 -7.42 -1.92
CA GLN A 78 -4.36 -6.52 -1.68
C GLN A 78 -4.72 -5.40 -0.70
N MET A 79 -5.88 -4.76 -0.88
CA MET A 79 -6.36 -3.72 0.02
C MET A 79 -6.61 -4.26 1.44
N ALA A 80 -7.19 -5.44 1.58
CA ALA A 80 -7.37 -6.10 2.87
C ALA A 80 -6.02 -6.42 3.53
N GLY A 81 -5.05 -6.93 2.77
CA GLY A 81 -3.68 -7.18 3.24
C GLY A 81 -3.00 -5.90 3.75
N ILE A 82 -3.13 -4.78 3.03
CA ILE A 82 -2.61 -3.47 3.46
C ILE A 82 -3.28 -2.99 4.76
N PHE A 83 -4.60 -3.15 4.91
CA PHE A 83 -5.28 -2.77 6.14
C PHE A 83 -4.93 -3.67 7.33
N LEU A 84 -4.74 -4.97 7.09
CA LEU A 84 -4.24 -5.89 8.11
C LEU A 84 -2.80 -5.54 8.51
N LEU A 85 -1.96 -5.13 7.57
CA LEU A 85 -0.60 -4.67 7.84
C LEU A 85 -0.59 -3.41 8.74
N ASP A 86 -1.43 -2.41 8.45
CA ASP A 86 -1.61 -1.24 9.33
C ASP A 86 -2.08 -1.63 10.73
N LEU A 87 -3.04 -2.54 10.85
CA LEU A 87 -3.53 -3.02 12.14
C LEU A 87 -2.44 -3.79 12.91
N PHE A 88 -1.69 -4.64 12.22
CA PHE A 88 -0.61 -5.43 12.81
C PHE A 88 0.49 -4.54 13.36
N LEU A 89 0.97 -3.57 12.57
CA LEU A 89 1.99 -2.59 12.96
C LEU A 89 1.60 -1.73 14.17
N LYS A 90 0.32 -1.43 14.35
CA LYS A 90 -0.17 -0.71 15.54
C LYS A 90 -0.10 -1.54 16.82
N THR A 91 0.01 -2.85 16.68
CA THR A 91 -0.03 -3.78 17.81
C THR A 91 1.28 -4.52 18.06
N GLU A 92 2.21 -4.47 17.11
CA GLU A 92 3.51 -5.13 17.11
C GLU A 92 4.54 -4.21 16.45
N GLU A 93 5.61 -3.85 17.15
CA GLU A 93 6.62 -2.89 16.66
C GLU A 93 7.64 -3.47 15.65
N LYS A 94 7.42 -4.69 15.13
CA LYS A 94 8.51 -5.51 14.57
C LYS A 94 8.67 -5.53 13.05
N ILE A 95 7.80 -4.88 12.27
CA ILE A 95 8.01 -4.84 10.81
C ILE A 95 8.86 -3.62 10.44
N SER A 96 10.03 -3.89 9.89
CA SER A 96 10.98 -2.89 9.40
C SER A 96 10.53 -2.26 8.08
N ILE A 97 11.08 -1.08 7.76
CA ILE A 97 10.86 -0.44 6.46
C ILE A 97 11.32 -1.31 5.28
N SER A 98 12.37 -2.12 5.50
CA SER A 98 12.91 -3.06 4.52
C SER A 98 11.93 -4.20 4.21
N GLU A 99 11.25 -4.73 5.21
CA GLU A 99 10.19 -5.72 4.98
C GLU A 99 9.01 -5.13 4.20
N ILE A 100 8.66 -3.87 4.45
CA ILE A 100 7.62 -3.17 3.68
C ILE A 100 8.07 -2.92 2.23
N GLU A 101 9.36 -2.63 2.01
CA GLU A 101 9.95 -2.50 0.68
C GLU A 101 9.75 -3.78 -0.15
N GLU A 102 10.06 -4.95 0.42
CA GLU A 102 9.85 -6.23 -0.27
C GLU A 102 8.37 -6.50 -0.57
N LEU A 103 7.45 -6.17 0.37
CA LEU A 103 6.00 -6.28 0.09
C LEU A 103 5.57 -5.40 -1.09
N ILE A 104 6.12 -4.20 -1.23
CA ILE A 104 5.83 -3.31 -2.37
C ILE A 104 6.39 -3.91 -3.65
N LYS A 105 7.65 -4.36 -3.64
CA LYS A 105 8.31 -4.93 -4.82
C LYS A 105 7.59 -6.17 -5.35
N ASP A 106 7.20 -7.07 -4.46
CA ASP A 106 6.65 -8.37 -4.83
C ASP A 106 5.16 -8.28 -5.21
N TYR A 107 4.39 -7.50 -4.45
CA TYR A 107 2.94 -7.64 -4.49
C TYR A 107 2.21 -6.44 -5.07
N ILE A 108 2.75 -5.24 -5.03
CA ILE A 108 2.07 -4.06 -5.59
C ILE A 108 2.24 -4.00 -7.11
N ASP A 109 1.13 -3.78 -7.81
CA ASP A 109 1.03 -3.85 -9.26
C ASP A 109 0.06 -2.81 -9.85
N ASN A 110 -0.49 -1.94 -9.02
CA ASN A 110 -1.39 -0.88 -9.45
C ASN A 110 -1.25 0.37 -8.58
N TRP A 111 -1.60 1.52 -9.14
CA TRP A 111 -1.39 2.81 -8.47
C TRP A 111 -2.28 2.96 -7.22
N ALA A 112 -3.46 2.33 -7.19
CA ALA A 112 -4.40 2.51 -6.10
C ALA A 112 -3.97 1.76 -4.83
N THR A 113 -3.47 0.53 -4.97
CA THR A 113 -2.87 -0.20 -3.84
C THR A 113 -1.54 0.41 -3.43
N CYS A 114 -0.73 0.88 -4.38
CA CYS A 114 0.50 1.64 -4.11
C CYS A 114 0.22 2.89 -3.25
N ASP A 115 -0.74 3.73 -3.65
CA ASP A 115 -1.08 4.93 -2.89
C ASP A 115 -1.63 4.61 -1.50
N THR A 116 -2.37 3.51 -1.40
CA THR A 116 -2.95 3.05 -0.13
C THR A 116 -1.84 2.59 0.82
N ILE A 117 -0.91 1.73 0.40
CA ILE A 117 0.18 1.29 1.27
C ILE A 117 1.11 2.45 1.65
N SER A 118 1.39 3.38 0.73
CA SER A 118 2.17 4.58 1.03
C SER A 118 1.55 5.45 2.13
N GLY A 119 0.23 5.67 2.09
CA GLY A 119 -0.45 6.52 3.07
C GLY A 119 -0.80 5.81 4.37
N GLU A 120 -1.31 4.57 4.28
CA GLU A 120 -1.83 3.84 5.43
C GLU A 120 -0.74 3.09 6.20
N VAL A 121 0.39 2.77 5.56
CA VAL A 121 1.48 2.01 6.19
C VAL A 121 2.76 2.84 6.23
N VAL A 122 3.36 3.12 5.06
CA VAL A 122 4.71 3.71 4.98
C VAL A 122 4.79 5.06 5.69
N ALA A 123 3.87 5.99 5.40
CA ALA A 123 3.86 7.31 6.01
C ALA A 123 3.70 7.25 7.54
N LYS A 124 2.90 6.30 8.06
CA LYS A 124 2.74 6.12 9.50
C LYS A 124 4.04 5.59 10.12
N VAL A 125 4.67 4.58 9.51
CA VAL A 125 5.96 4.05 9.98
C VAL A 125 7.02 5.15 10.02
N LEU A 126 7.16 5.93 8.95
CA LEU A 126 8.16 7.00 8.87
C LEU A 126 7.88 8.17 9.82
N THR A 127 6.63 8.42 10.19
CA THR A 127 6.28 9.41 11.22
C THR A 127 6.79 8.97 12.59
N HIS A 128 6.74 7.67 12.91
CA HIS A 128 7.23 7.14 14.20
C HIS A 128 8.73 6.79 14.18
N SER A 129 9.33 6.63 12.99
CA SER A 129 10.75 6.35 12.80
C SER A 129 11.39 7.27 11.76
N PRO A 130 11.57 8.57 12.06
CA PRO A 130 12.11 9.54 11.09
C PRO A 130 13.49 9.19 10.52
N LYS A 131 14.29 8.42 11.28
CA LYS A 131 15.61 7.92 10.83
C LYS A 131 15.53 7.09 9.54
N GLU A 132 14.40 6.43 9.30
CA GLU A 132 14.17 5.54 8.16
C GLU A 132 13.75 6.31 6.89
N ILE A 133 13.51 7.62 6.97
CA ILE A 133 13.07 8.44 5.82
C ILE A 133 14.05 8.38 4.65
N LYS A 134 15.35 8.19 4.92
CA LYS A 134 16.38 8.02 3.89
C LYS A 134 16.11 6.84 2.95
N SER A 135 15.30 5.87 3.37
CA SER A 135 14.85 4.77 2.51
C SER A 135 14.09 5.27 1.28
N LEU A 136 13.38 6.41 1.39
CA LEU A 136 12.66 7.00 0.26
C LEU A 136 13.61 7.50 -0.84
N ASP A 137 14.85 7.89 -0.50
CA ASP A 137 15.86 8.25 -1.51
C ASP A 137 16.24 7.02 -2.35
N THR A 138 16.43 5.87 -1.69
CA THR A 138 16.72 4.59 -2.34
C THR A 138 15.56 4.16 -3.24
N TRP A 139 14.32 4.29 -2.74
CA TRP A 139 13.11 3.94 -3.50
C TRP A 139 12.92 4.83 -4.72
N ALA A 140 13.16 6.14 -4.60
CA ALA A 140 13.06 7.08 -5.71
C ALA A 140 14.07 6.79 -6.85
N LYS A 141 15.22 6.20 -6.52
CA LYS A 141 16.26 5.80 -7.48
C LYS A 141 16.13 4.35 -7.98
N SER A 142 15.16 3.59 -7.45
CA SER A 142 14.97 2.18 -7.80
C SER A 142 14.55 2.00 -9.26
N LYS A 143 14.86 0.85 -9.86
CA LYS A 143 14.30 0.45 -11.16
C LYS A 143 12.82 0.04 -11.04
N ASN A 144 12.33 -0.26 -9.84
CA ASN A 144 10.94 -0.64 -9.61
C ASN A 144 10.04 0.60 -9.59
N VAL A 145 9.11 0.68 -10.54
CA VAL A 145 8.18 1.82 -10.69
C VAL A 145 7.27 2.02 -9.48
N TRP A 146 6.91 0.95 -8.77
CA TRP A 146 6.06 1.03 -7.59
C TRP A 146 6.80 1.55 -6.37
N LEU A 147 8.10 1.24 -6.22
CA LEU A 147 8.93 1.89 -5.21
C LEU A 147 9.11 3.38 -5.49
N LYS A 148 9.38 3.75 -6.74
CA LYS A 148 9.44 5.16 -7.16
C LYS A 148 8.14 5.91 -6.83
N ARG A 149 6.99 5.32 -7.20
CA ARG A 149 5.67 5.90 -6.89
C ARG A 149 5.44 5.97 -5.39
N ALA A 150 5.78 4.91 -4.65
CA ALA A 150 5.61 4.87 -3.21
C ALA A 150 6.44 5.95 -2.51
N ALA A 151 7.66 6.25 -2.99
CA ALA A 151 8.48 7.34 -2.46
C ALA A 151 7.77 8.70 -2.62
N LEU A 152 7.32 9.01 -3.84
CA LEU A 152 6.60 10.25 -4.15
C LEU A 152 5.31 10.40 -3.34
N VAL A 153 4.48 9.37 -3.28
CA VAL A 153 3.18 9.43 -2.60
C VAL A 153 3.38 9.48 -1.08
N THR A 154 4.33 8.73 -0.54
CA THR A 154 4.64 8.76 0.89
C THR A 154 5.06 10.16 1.32
N ILE A 155 5.97 10.82 0.58
CA ILE A 155 6.40 12.16 0.96
C ILE A 155 5.25 13.18 0.87
N VAL A 156 4.35 13.08 -0.12
CA VAL A 156 3.11 13.89 -0.15
C VAL A 156 2.30 13.68 1.14
N LYS A 157 2.14 12.42 1.59
CA LYS A 157 1.36 12.09 2.80
C LYS A 157 2.04 12.47 4.11
N LEU A 158 3.35 12.74 4.09
CA LEU A 158 4.15 13.19 5.23
C LEU A 158 4.17 14.72 5.40
N LYS A 159 3.51 15.49 4.50
CA LYS A 159 3.44 16.95 4.63
C LYS A 159 2.94 17.35 6.02
N ASN A 160 3.69 18.24 6.67
CA ASN A 160 3.45 18.73 8.04
C ASN A 160 3.48 17.66 9.15
N LYS A 161 4.03 16.46 8.88
CA LYS A 161 4.16 15.37 9.88
C LYS A 161 5.60 15.05 10.27
N ILE A 162 6.57 15.61 9.55
CA ILE A 162 8.00 15.40 9.78
C ILE A 162 8.74 16.73 9.70
N GLU A 163 9.86 16.81 10.40
CA GLU A 163 10.78 17.93 10.25
C GLU A 163 11.46 17.93 8.88
N ASN A 164 11.89 19.09 8.42
CA ASN A 164 12.60 19.26 7.15
C ASN A 164 11.85 18.71 5.92
N TRP A 165 10.52 18.54 6.02
CA TRP A 165 9.70 17.96 4.96
C TRP A 165 9.97 18.60 3.59
N GLN A 166 10.00 19.93 3.52
CA GLN A 166 10.17 20.64 2.25
C GLN A 166 11.55 20.36 1.62
N ARG A 167 12.61 20.30 2.43
CA ARG A 167 13.95 19.92 1.95
C ARG A 167 13.97 18.50 1.39
N ILE A 168 13.33 17.56 2.10
CA ILE A 168 13.25 16.15 1.69
C ILE A 168 12.40 16.01 0.42
N ALA A 169 11.28 16.72 0.34
CA ALA A 169 10.39 16.72 -0.82
C ALA A 169 11.11 17.25 -2.08
N SER A 170 11.83 18.37 -1.97
CA SER A 170 12.65 18.91 -3.07
C SER A 170 13.76 17.95 -3.49
N GLN A 171 14.41 17.29 -2.54
CA GLN A 171 15.45 16.28 -2.82
C GLN A 171 14.85 15.09 -3.60
N ILE A 172 13.73 14.52 -3.13
CA ILE A 172 13.06 13.41 -3.82
C ILE A 172 12.64 13.83 -5.23
N LEU A 173 12.02 15.01 -5.40
CA LEU A 173 11.62 15.53 -6.70
C LEU A 173 12.79 15.64 -7.69
N SER A 174 13.99 16.00 -7.22
CA SER A 174 15.17 16.17 -8.08
C SER A 174 15.58 14.89 -8.82
N PHE A 175 15.17 13.70 -8.33
CA PHE A 175 15.46 12.43 -8.98
C PHE A 175 14.56 12.13 -10.20
N PHE A 176 13.54 12.95 -10.47
CA PHE A 176 12.51 12.68 -11.49
C PHE A 176 12.49 13.66 -12.67
N GLY A 177 13.58 14.41 -12.90
CA GLY A 177 13.63 15.48 -13.91
C GLY A 177 13.19 15.10 -15.33
N GLU A 178 13.47 13.86 -15.76
CA GLU A 178 13.16 13.35 -17.10
C GLU A 178 12.13 12.20 -17.11
N GLU A 179 11.45 11.94 -15.98
CA GLU A 179 10.60 10.74 -15.82
C GLU A 179 9.41 10.75 -16.80
N GLN A 180 9.31 9.70 -17.62
CA GLN A 180 8.28 9.56 -18.64
C GLN A 180 7.16 8.61 -18.25
N GLU A 181 7.37 7.75 -17.24
CA GLU A 181 6.41 6.76 -16.81
C GLU A 181 5.07 7.42 -16.39
N PRO A 182 3.96 7.15 -17.12
CA PRO A 182 2.67 7.80 -16.86
C PRO A 182 2.18 7.67 -15.41
N ILE A 183 2.39 6.52 -14.76
CA ILE A 183 1.98 6.36 -13.37
C ILE A 183 2.81 7.25 -12.43
N LEU A 184 4.03 7.65 -12.78
CA LEU A 184 4.85 8.51 -11.94
C LEU A 184 4.51 9.99 -12.13
N LYS A 185 4.20 10.41 -13.36
CA LYS A 185 3.86 11.82 -13.69
C LYS A 185 2.79 12.42 -12.77
N LYS A 186 1.74 11.66 -12.45
CA LYS A 186 0.67 12.13 -11.56
C LYS A 186 1.17 12.33 -10.12
N ALA A 187 2.01 11.42 -9.61
CA ALA A 187 2.57 11.51 -8.27
C ALA A 187 3.61 12.64 -8.15
N ILE A 188 4.43 12.82 -9.19
CA ILE A 188 5.37 13.95 -9.32
C ILE A 188 4.59 15.27 -9.27
N HIS A 189 3.54 15.41 -10.07
CA HIS A 189 2.71 16.62 -10.10
C HIS A 189 2.06 16.93 -8.75
N TRP A 190 1.58 15.90 -8.03
CA TRP A 190 1.08 16.09 -6.67
C TRP A 190 2.15 16.64 -5.75
N LEU A 191 3.36 16.07 -5.74
CA LEU A 191 4.44 16.54 -4.89
C LEU A 191 4.93 17.94 -5.26
N GLN A 192 5.00 18.26 -6.56
CA GLN A 192 5.34 19.61 -7.03
C GLN A 192 4.36 20.66 -6.49
N LYS A 193 3.05 20.37 -6.54
CA LYS A 193 2.00 21.26 -5.99
C LYS A 193 2.12 21.49 -4.49
N GLU A 194 2.75 20.58 -3.76
CA GLU A 194 2.90 20.71 -2.31
C GLU A 194 4.15 21.50 -1.91
N VAL A 195 5.16 21.56 -2.81
CA VAL A 195 6.47 22.19 -2.59
C VAL A 195 6.52 23.63 -3.11
N LEU A 196 5.80 23.91 -4.21
CA LEU A 196 5.60 25.24 -4.80
C LEU A 196 4.53 26.03 -4.04
#